data_AF-A0A3D2WC87-F1
#
_entry.id   AF-A0A3D2WC87-F1
#
_cell.length_a   1.000
_cell.length_b   1.000
_cell.length_c   1.000
_cell.angle_alpha   90.00
_cell.angle_beta   90.00
_cell.angle_gamma   90.00
#
_symmetry.space_group_name_H-M   'P 1'
#
loop_
_entity.id
_entity.type
_entity.pdbx_description
1 polymer ?
#
loop_
_entity_poly.entity_id
_entity_poly.type
_entity_poly.pdbx_seq_one_letter_code
_entity_poly.pdbx_strand_id
1 'polypeptide(L)'
;MSAARHRKRWQKDQERRVQVPNQPGGQSADPPPDLQVLTAPAVLTLMLVVLSFLPRIQSNLNLTISIWGSAIVLLTWLILLYLKLRHENASRIFQTMLRPQHYVQALVQLAVFAYWGWHWRPVYEFGTLLAAQLIFAYVFDMLLAWSRREAYTLGFGPFPIIFSINLFLWFRDDWFYLQFLMVGIGFLGKEFVRWKREGRAVHIFNPSAFSLGLFSLVLIATGTTSLTWGQEIASTLTLAPMIYLYLFLLGLIVMYFFSVTLVSGAAAIVLFGLSAFYTSLTGVPYFLDSEIPAAVFLGLHLLVTDPSTSPRSQAGKLVFGGLYGVGVFGLYTLLGAYGAPTFYDKLLAVPLLNLSVRGIDSLIPVIRRSRVIKLWRLDLAPLRLNLMHMVVWIVFFGSMAVMGKTDGMHPGDSLPFWEQACIEDRPTACNRLIQLEASYCGDNSAWACNELGGHYRQGDIVGSDADLALGYFSRACELRFQPACVNLLDIESFRQTDPRALDLRLLLREGGSNLMEMAEPELYERACLKHNWDFACDKVVSAS
;
A
#
# COMPACT_ATOMS: atom_id res chain seq x y z
N MET A 1 18.88 19.18 48.03
CA MET A 1 18.06 18.49 49.08
C MET A 1 16.55 18.74 48.99
N SER A 2 16.00 19.40 47.96
CA SER A 2 14.54 19.65 47.84
C SER A 2 13.76 18.55 47.08
N ALA A 3 14.39 17.87 46.10
CA ALA A 3 13.72 16.86 45.27
C ALA A 3 13.42 15.52 45.99
N ALA A 4 14.18 15.18 47.04
CA ALA A 4 13.98 13.94 47.80
C ALA A 4 12.77 13.99 48.76
N ARG A 5 12.38 15.18 49.20
CA ARG A 5 11.19 15.38 50.06
C ARG A 5 9.88 15.26 49.28
N HIS A 6 9.87 15.65 48.00
CA HIS A 6 8.68 15.53 47.14
C HIS A 6 8.36 14.07 46.76
N ARG A 7 9.38 13.22 46.54
CA ARG A 7 9.18 11.78 46.26
C ARG A 7 8.60 11.01 47.44
N LYS A 8 9.06 11.30 48.67
CA LYS A 8 8.53 10.65 49.89
C LYS A 8 7.10 11.04 50.22
N ARG A 9 6.64 12.24 49.85
CA ARG A 9 5.26 12.69 50.06
C ARG A 9 4.29 12.04 49.06
N TRP A 10 4.72 11.89 47.80
CA TRP A 10 3.95 11.18 46.77
C TRP A 10 3.79 9.67 47.02
N GLN A 11 4.81 8.99 47.57
CA GLN A 11 4.70 7.58 47.96
C GLN A 11 3.76 7.37 49.17
N LYS A 12 3.75 8.28 50.14
CA LYS A 12 2.84 8.23 51.29
C LYS A 12 1.37 8.48 50.93
N ASP A 13 1.12 9.30 49.91
CA ASP A 13 -0.24 9.55 49.40
C ASP A 13 -0.75 8.39 48.52
N GLN A 14 0.14 7.57 47.92
CA GLN A 14 -0.23 6.33 47.24
C GLN A 14 -0.55 5.19 48.23
N GLU A 15 0.19 5.07 49.34
CA GLU A 15 -0.10 4.07 50.38
C GLU A 15 -1.42 4.34 51.11
N ARG A 16 -1.83 5.61 51.27
CA ARG A 16 -3.15 5.96 51.86
C ARG A 16 -4.35 5.76 50.94
N ARG A 17 -4.16 5.59 49.63
CA ARG A 17 -5.27 5.27 48.69
C ARG A 17 -5.55 3.78 48.57
N VAL A 18 -4.79 2.92 49.26
CA VAL A 18 -5.00 1.47 49.30
C VAL A 18 -5.25 1.04 50.75
N GLN A 19 -6.32 1.56 51.35
CA GLN A 19 -6.95 0.95 52.52
C GLN A 19 -8.43 0.81 52.22
N VAL A 20 -8.79 -0.38 51.74
CA VAL A 20 -10.17 -0.85 51.64
C VAL A 20 -10.66 -1.08 53.08
N PRO A 21 -11.83 -0.56 53.50
CA PRO A 21 -12.37 -0.89 54.82
C PRO A 21 -12.76 -2.37 54.83
N ASN A 22 -12.23 -3.13 55.80
CA ASN A 22 -12.76 -4.45 56.14
C ASN A 22 -14.22 -4.30 56.58
N GLN A 23 -15.17 -4.70 55.73
CA GLN A 23 -16.53 -4.98 56.15
C GLN A 23 -16.68 -6.49 56.47
N PRO A 24 -17.44 -6.84 57.52
CA PRO A 24 -17.62 -8.22 57.93
C PRO A 24 -18.52 -8.98 56.95
N GLY A 25 -18.26 -10.28 56.83
CA GLY A 25 -18.84 -11.16 55.82
C GLY A 25 -20.37 -11.13 55.76
N GLY A 26 -20.89 -10.62 54.64
CA GLY A 26 -22.19 -10.94 54.11
C GLY A 26 -21.99 -11.66 52.79
N GLN A 27 -22.66 -12.79 52.60
CA GLN A 27 -22.76 -13.45 51.30
C GLN A 27 -23.42 -12.49 50.30
N SER A 28 -22.62 -11.68 49.61
CA SER A 28 -23.07 -10.95 48.44
C SER A 28 -23.20 -11.96 47.31
N ALA A 29 -24.43 -12.27 46.92
CA ALA A 29 -24.69 -12.90 45.63
C ALA A 29 -23.91 -12.12 44.56
N ASP A 30 -23.07 -12.81 43.79
CA ASP A 30 -22.37 -12.19 42.67
C ASP A 30 -23.40 -11.46 41.80
N PRO A 31 -23.13 -10.20 41.40
CA PRO A 31 -24.02 -9.50 40.50
C PRO A 31 -24.23 -10.35 39.23
N PRO A 32 -25.44 -10.33 38.64
CA PRO A 32 -25.69 -11.09 37.41
C PRO A 32 -24.64 -10.74 36.36
N PRO A 33 -24.17 -11.72 35.57
CA PRO A 33 -23.10 -11.49 34.59
C PRO A 33 -23.48 -10.32 33.69
N ASP A 34 -22.65 -9.26 33.69
CA ASP A 34 -22.88 -8.08 32.88
C ASP A 34 -22.62 -8.40 31.40
N LEU A 35 -23.70 -8.81 30.73
CA LEU A 35 -23.74 -9.11 29.30
C LEU A 35 -24.06 -7.87 28.46
N GLN A 36 -24.23 -6.68 29.07
CA GLN A 36 -24.53 -5.45 28.33
C GLN A 36 -23.43 -5.08 27.34
N VAL A 37 -22.18 -5.51 27.59
CA VAL A 37 -21.07 -5.31 26.67
C VAL A 37 -21.30 -5.95 25.28
N LEU A 38 -22.15 -6.97 25.18
CA LEU A 38 -22.51 -7.62 23.90
C LEU A 38 -23.51 -6.79 23.06
N THR A 39 -24.06 -5.70 23.60
CA THR A 39 -24.92 -4.79 22.82
C THR A 39 -24.12 -4.06 21.74
N ALA A 40 -22.87 -3.70 22.01
CA ALA A 40 -22.00 -3.01 21.05
C ALA A 40 -21.78 -3.82 19.76
N PRO A 41 -21.31 -5.09 19.79
CA PRO A 41 -21.20 -5.88 18.57
C PRO A 41 -22.56 -6.18 17.93
N ALA A 42 -23.65 -6.30 18.70
CA ALA A 42 -25.00 -6.49 18.14
C ALA A 42 -25.45 -5.29 17.30
N VAL A 43 -25.32 -4.08 17.84
CA VAL A 43 -25.66 -2.82 17.16
C VAL A 43 -24.79 -2.62 15.92
N LEU A 44 -23.49 -2.85 16.03
CA LEU A 44 -22.58 -2.76 14.89
C LEU A 44 -22.91 -3.78 13.79
N THR A 45 -23.29 -5.01 14.16
CA THR A 45 -23.71 -6.01 13.17
C THR A 45 -25.03 -5.62 12.51
N LEU A 46 -25.98 -5.04 13.25
CA LEU A 46 -27.19 -4.46 12.67
C LEU A 46 -26.85 -3.30 11.72
N MET A 47 -25.93 -2.41 12.09
CA MET A 47 -25.46 -1.33 11.20
C MET A 47 -24.87 -1.88 9.90
N LEU A 48 -24.12 -2.98 9.96
CA LEU A 48 -23.59 -3.64 8.75
C LEU A 48 -24.71 -4.14 7.84
N VAL A 49 -25.79 -4.70 8.41
CA VAL A 49 -26.99 -5.09 7.65
C VAL A 49 -27.70 -3.85 7.09
N VAL A 50 -27.83 -2.77 7.87
CA VAL A 50 -28.45 -1.52 7.40
C VAL A 50 -27.67 -0.92 6.22
N LEU A 51 -26.34 -0.96 6.24
CA LEU A 51 -25.51 -0.49 5.13
C LEU A 51 -25.79 -1.25 3.83
N SER A 52 -26.20 -2.52 3.90
CA SER A 52 -26.52 -3.31 2.70
C SER A 52 -27.68 -2.76 1.87
N PHE A 53 -28.51 -1.89 2.45
CA PHE A 53 -29.62 -1.24 1.74
C PHE A 53 -29.21 0.02 0.97
N LEU A 54 -27.93 0.42 1.03
CA LEU A 54 -27.44 1.55 0.23
C LEU A 54 -27.42 1.19 -1.27
N PRO A 55 -27.78 2.13 -2.17
CA PRO A 55 -27.82 1.87 -3.62
C PRO A 55 -26.51 1.32 -4.18
N ARG A 56 -25.36 1.81 -3.68
CA ARG A 56 -24.02 1.35 -4.09
C ARG A 56 -23.78 -0.14 -3.83
N ILE A 57 -24.41 -0.71 -2.80
CA ILE A 57 -24.29 -2.14 -2.48
C ILE A 57 -25.34 -2.93 -3.23
N GLN A 58 -26.58 -2.45 -3.26
CA GLN A 58 -27.69 -3.12 -3.94
C GLN A 58 -27.51 -3.22 -5.46
N SER A 59 -26.69 -2.36 -6.06
CA SER A 59 -26.36 -2.43 -7.48
C SER A 59 -25.61 -3.71 -7.89
N ASN A 60 -25.01 -4.43 -6.93
CA ASN A 60 -24.36 -5.72 -7.17
C ASN A 60 -24.86 -6.78 -6.18
N LEU A 61 -25.45 -7.86 -6.73
CA LEU A 61 -26.02 -8.95 -5.93
C LEU A 61 -24.96 -9.70 -5.11
N ASN A 62 -23.81 -10.01 -5.70
CA ASN A 62 -22.72 -10.73 -5.04
C ASN A 62 -22.13 -9.91 -3.89
N LEU A 63 -22.02 -8.60 -4.07
CA LEU A 63 -21.59 -7.66 -3.03
C LEU A 63 -22.58 -7.64 -1.86
N THR A 64 -23.88 -7.59 -2.16
CA THR A 64 -24.95 -7.64 -1.14
C THR A 64 -24.88 -8.96 -0.35
N ILE A 65 -24.77 -10.10 -1.05
CA ILE A 65 -24.62 -11.43 -0.45
C ILE A 65 -23.36 -11.50 0.42
N SER A 66 -22.25 -10.90 -0.03
CA SER A 66 -21.00 -10.86 0.73
C SER A 66 -21.18 -10.17 2.08
N ILE A 67 -21.89 -9.04 2.11
CA ILE A 67 -22.18 -8.30 3.36
C ILE A 67 -23.13 -9.11 4.25
N TRP A 68 -24.21 -9.66 3.71
CA TRP A 68 -25.14 -10.49 4.48
C TRP A 68 -24.48 -11.74 5.04
N GLY A 69 -23.68 -12.44 4.25
CA GLY A 69 -22.90 -13.60 4.69
C GLY A 69 -21.99 -13.24 5.86
N SER A 70 -21.26 -12.13 5.77
CA SER A 70 -20.42 -11.65 6.87
C SER A 70 -21.23 -11.32 8.13
N ALA A 71 -22.40 -10.67 7.98
CA ALA A 71 -23.28 -10.34 9.10
C ALA A 71 -23.86 -11.59 9.77
N ILE A 72 -24.26 -12.61 8.99
CA ILE A 72 -24.74 -13.90 9.51
C ILE A 72 -23.65 -14.61 10.32
N VAL A 73 -22.41 -14.63 9.81
CA VAL A 73 -21.26 -15.21 10.54
C VAL A 73 -21.03 -14.48 11.87
N LEU A 74 -21.03 -13.15 11.85
CA LEU A 74 -20.84 -12.34 13.07
C LEU A 74 -21.98 -12.53 14.08
N LEU A 75 -23.24 -12.55 13.60
CA LEU A 75 -24.43 -12.82 14.44
C LEU A 75 -24.36 -14.21 15.06
N THR A 76 -24.00 -15.22 14.28
CA THR A 76 -23.88 -16.61 14.76
C THR A 76 -22.81 -16.69 15.85
N TRP A 77 -21.63 -16.09 15.62
CA TRP A 77 -20.58 -16.06 16.64
C TRP A 77 -21.00 -15.29 17.88
N LEU A 78 -21.66 -14.14 17.74
CA LEU A 78 -22.20 -13.38 18.86
C LEU A 78 -23.20 -14.20 19.70
N ILE A 79 -24.12 -14.92 19.06
CA ILE A 79 -25.09 -15.79 19.74
C ILE A 79 -24.38 -16.91 20.49
N LEU A 80 -23.42 -17.59 19.85
CA LEU A 80 -22.65 -18.66 20.49
C LEU A 80 -21.85 -18.15 21.70
N LEU A 81 -21.24 -16.96 21.58
CA LEU A 81 -20.52 -16.33 22.68
C LEU A 81 -21.48 -15.95 23.82
N TYR A 82 -22.65 -15.39 23.52
CA TYR A 82 -23.69 -15.08 24.51
C TYR A 82 -24.13 -16.34 25.27
N LEU A 83 -24.45 -17.42 24.56
CA LEU A 83 -24.85 -18.70 25.17
C LEU A 83 -23.76 -19.26 26.07
N LYS A 84 -22.50 -19.20 25.62
CA LYS A 84 -21.34 -19.63 26.41
C LYS A 84 -21.16 -18.81 27.70
N LEU A 85 -21.19 -17.49 27.60
CA LEU A 85 -21.02 -16.61 28.76
C LEU A 85 -22.15 -16.76 29.77
N ARG A 86 -23.39 -16.95 29.28
CA ARG A 86 -24.55 -17.24 30.11
C ARG A 86 -24.42 -18.59 30.82
N HIS A 87 -23.89 -19.61 30.14
CA HIS A 87 -23.67 -20.93 30.74
C HIS A 87 -22.56 -20.90 31.80
N GLU A 88 -21.47 -20.17 31.51
CA GLU A 88 -20.30 -20.04 32.40
C GLU A 88 -20.51 -19.00 33.52
N ASN A 89 -21.63 -18.27 33.55
CA ASN A 89 -21.86 -17.10 34.41
C ASN A 89 -20.69 -16.10 34.38
N ALA A 90 -20.04 -15.97 33.21
CA ALA A 90 -18.84 -15.17 33.05
C ALA A 90 -19.19 -13.79 32.49
N SER A 91 -18.61 -12.74 33.08
CA SER A 91 -18.69 -11.38 32.55
C SER A 91 -17.51 -11.07 31.62
N ARG A 92 -17.62 -9.95 30.90
CA ARG A 92 -16.56 -9.44 30.03
C ARG A 92 -16.34 -7.96 30.28
N ILE A 93 -15.10 -7.55 30.15
CA ILE A 93 -14.63 -6.20 30.44
C ILE A 93 -14.53 -5.44 29.12
N PHE A 94 -15.08 -4.23 29.11
CA PHE A 94 -14.95 -3.27 28.00
C PHE A 94 -14.20 -2.04 28.49
N GLN A 95 -13.04 -1.77 27.92
CA GLN A 95 -12.19 -0.64 28.28
C GLN A 95 -11.92 0.25 27.07
N THR A 96 -11.72 1.54 27.29
CA THR A 96 -11.33 2.49 26.24
C THR A 96 -9.87 2.90 26.40
N MET A 97 -9.05 2.69 25.36
CA MET A 97 -7.66 3.15 25.35
C MET A 97 -7.30 3.73 23.98
N LEU A 98 -7.02 5.04 23.97
CA LEU A 98 -6.56 5.74 22.78
C LEU A 98 -5.02 5.72 22.76
N ARG A 99 -4.47 5.08 21.73
CA ARG A 99 -3.03 4.95 21.53
C ARG A 99 -2.56 5.88 20.41
N PRO A 100 -1.55 6.75 20.63
CA PRO A 100 -0.99 7.63 19.60
C PRO A 100 -0.66 6.95 18.29
N GLN A 101 -0.04 5.76 18.35
CA GLN A 101 0.33 5.05 17.12
C GLN A 101 -0.85 4.61 16.25
N HIS A 102 -2.04 4.54 16.82
CA HIS A 102 -3.23 4.11 16.09
C HIS A 102 -3.93 5.29 15.41
N TYR A 103 -4.21 6.37 16.14
CA TYR A 103 -4.94 7.49 15.57
C TYR A 103 -4.08 8.35 14.65
N VAL A 104 -2.77 8.53 14.93
CA VAL A 104 -1.88 9.29 14.03
C VAL A 104 -1.78 8.58 12.69
N GLN A 105 -1.60 7.25 12.71
CA GLN A 105 -1.52 6.46 11.48
C GLN A 105 -2.84 6.47 10.71
N ALA A 106 -3.98 6.36 11.41
CA ALA A 106 -5.30 6.44 10.80
C ALA A 106 -5.53 7.80 10.11
N LEU A 107 -5.17 8.91 10.76
CA LEU A 107 -5.31 10.26 10.21
C LEU A 107 -4.42 10.46 8.99
N VAL A 108 -3.16 10.00 9.05
CA VAL A 108 -2.23 10.10 7.93
C VAL A 108 -2.71 9.28 6.72
N GLN A 109 -3.18 8.04 6.94
CA GLN A 109 -3.72 7.22 5.86
C GLN A 109 -5.04 7.79 5.31
N LEU A 110 -5.90 8.36 6.16
CA LEU A 110 -7.09 9.07 5.72
C LEU A 110 -6.73 10.26 4.82
N ALA A 111 -5.65 10.99 5.14
CA ALA A 111 -5.14 12.06 4.30
C ALA A 111 -4.65 11.54 2.93
N VAL A 112 -4.06 10.34 2.88
CA VAL A 112 -3.73 9.67 1.59
C VAL A 112 -5.00 9.36 0.81
N PHE A 113 -6.00 8.72 1.41
CA PHE A 113 -7.28 8.43 0.75
C PHE A 113 -8.00 9.69 0.26
N ALA A 114 -7.99 10.76 1.06
CA ALA A 114 -8.60 12.03 0.70
C ALA A 114 -7.92 12.64 -0.53
N TYR A 115 -6.59 12.68 -0.55
CA TYR A 115 -5.84 13.27 -1.64
C TYR A 115 -5.90 12.42 -2.92
N TRP A 116 -5.58 11.13 -2.81
CA TRP A 116 -5.65 10.20 -3.93
C TRP A 116 -7.07 10.12 -4.51
N GLY A 117 -8.10 10.05 -3.67
CA GLY A 117 -9.49 9.96 -4.12
C GLY A 117 -10.01 11.23 -4.81
N TRP A 118 -9.37 12.37 -4.60
CA TRP A 118 -9.67 13.60 -5.35
C TRP A 118 -9.30 13.45 -6.83
N HIS A 119 -8.18 12.76 -7.09
CA HIS A 119 -7.64 12.53 -8.43
C HIS A 119 -8.11 11.21 -9.05
N TRP A 120 -8.50 10.23 -8.23
CA TRP A 120 -9.08 8.97 -8.66
C TRP A 120 -10.39 8.67 -7.91
N ARG A 121 -11.51 9.09 -8.52
CA ARG A 121 -12.86 9.02 -7.94
C ARG A 121 -13.30 7.65 -7.38
N PRO A 122 -12.90 6.49 -7.95
CA PRO A 122 -13.26 5.18 -7.39
C PRO A 122 -12.93 5.01 -5.90
N VAL A 123 -11.91 5.72 -5.38
CA VAL A 123 -11.60 5.72 -3.94
C VAL A 123 -12.77 6.20 -3.09
N TYR A 124 -13.46 7.25 -3.51
CA TYR A 124 -14.60 7.81 -2.78
C TYR A 124 -15.83 6.94 -2.92
N GLU A 125 -16.06 6.34 -4.09
CA GLU A 125 -17.12 5.35 -4.30
C GLU A 125 -16.91 4.09 -3.45
N PHE A 126 -15.65 3.75 -3.18
CA PHE A 126 -15.28 2.67 -2.27
C PHE A 126 -15.46 3.03 -0.78
N GLY A 127 -15.70 4.31 -0.44
CA GLY A 127 -15.82 4.78 0.94
C GLY A 127 -16.89 4.05 1.76
N THR A 128 -18.03 3.69 1.16
CA THR A 128 -19.08 2.90 1.82
C THR A 128 -18.61 1.48 2.15
N LEU A 129 -17.81 0.88 1.26
CA LEU A 129 -17.23 -0.45 1.45
C LEU A 129 -16.13 -0.44 2.52
N LEU A 130 -15.36 0.65 2.59
CA LEU A 130 -14.39 0.87 3.66
C LEU A 130 -15.06 0.99 5.04
N ALA A 131 -16.21 1.68 5.11
CA ALA A 131 -17.02 1.75 6.33
C ALA A 131 -17.56 0.38 6.76
N ALA A 132 -18.05 -0.42 5.80
CA ALA A 132 -18.49 -1.80 6.07
C ALA A 132 -17.35 -2.67 6.62
N GLN A 133 -16.14 -2.56 6.04
CA GLN A 133 -14.94 -3.24 6.54
C GLN A 133 -14.55 -2.81 7.95
N LEU A 134 -14.62 -1.51 8.27
CA LEU A 134 -14.34 -1.01 9.62
C LEU A 134 -15.33 -1.56 10.66
N ILE A 135 -16.62 -1.54 10.34
CA ILE A 135 -17.67 -2.10 11.21
C ILE A 135 -17.41 -3.59 11.44
N PHE A 136 -17.21 -4.36 10.36
CA PHE A 136 -16.85 -5.78 10.44
C PHE A 136 -15.63 -6.00 11.33
N ALA A 137 -14.58 -5.21 11.15
CA ALA A 137 -13.33 -5.32 11.90
C ALA A 137 -13.53 -5.07 13.41
N TYR A 138 -14.34 -4.08 13.79
CA TYR A 138 -14.67 -3.83 15.20
C TYR A 138 -15.43 -5.00 15.82
N VAL A 139 -16.47 -5.50 15.14
CA VAL A 139 -17.26 -6.64 15.64
C VAL A 139 -16.37 -7.88 15.75
N PHE A 140 -15.60 -8.18 14.71
CA PHE A 140 -14.70 -9.33 14.67
C PHE A 140 -13.64 -9.27 15.78
N ASP A 141 -13.00 -8.11 15.99
CA ASP A 141 -12.00 -7.91 17.06
C ASP A 141 -12.62 -8.04 18.46
N MET A 142 -13.83 -7.51 18.69
CA MET A 142 -14.57 -7.68 19.94
C MET A 142 -14.88 -9.15 20.23
N LEU A 143 -15.48 -9.85 19.26
CA LEU A 143 -15.86 -11.26 19.40
C LEU A 143 -14.63 -12.15 19.61
N LEU A 144 -13.55 -11.91 18.85
CA LEU A 144 -12.30 -12.62 18.99
C LEU A 144 -11.65 -12.40 20.35
N ALA A 145 -11.60 -11.14 20.82
CA ALA A 145 -11.05 -10.80 22.12
C ALA A 145 -11.82 -11.49 23.25
N TRP A 146 -13.16 -11.39 23.28
CA TRP A 146 -13.98 -11.98 24.34
C TRP A 146 -14.13 -13.49 24.28
N SER A 147 -13.90 -14.09 23.12
CA SER A 147 -13.81 -15.55 22.99
C SER A 147 -12.55 -16.12 23.66
N ARG A 148 -11.49 -15.29 23.78
CA ARG A 148 -10.17 -15.73 24.30
C ARG A 148 -9.76 -15.11 25.63
N ARG A 149 -10.24 -13.91 25.92
CA ARG A 149 -9.83 -13.07 27.05
C ARG A 149 -11.06 -12.46 27.70
N GLU A 150 -10.85 -11.99 28.91
CA GLU A 150 -11.91 -11.31 29.66
C GLU A 150 -12.12 -9.87 29.19
N ALA A 151 -11.08 -9.21 28.66
CA ALA A 151 -11.12 -7.78 28.33
C ALA A 151 -10.95 -7.47 26.84
N TYR A 152 -11.78 -6.56 26.35
CA TYR A 152 -11.63 -5.86 25.07
C TYR A 152 -11.25 -4.40 25.31
N THR A 153 -10.40 -3.85 24.44
CA THR A 153 -9.97 -2.45 24.51
C THR A 153 -10.38 -1.71 23.24
N LEU A 154 -11.41 -0.88 23.35
CA LEU A 154 -11.86 0.02 22.30
C LEU A 154 -10.83 1.12 22.05
N GLY A 155 -10.50 1.33 20.78
CA GLY A 155 -9.64 2.42 20.31
C GLY A 155 -9.52 2.40 18.80
N PHE A 156 -8.55 3.13 18.25
CA PHE A 156 -8.30 3.22 16.81
C PHE A 156 -7.57 1.99 16.22
N GLY A 157 -7.53 0.84 16.90
CA GLY A 157 -6.87 -0.40 16.43
C GLY A 157 -7.25 -0.84 15.03
N PRO A 158 -8.54 -0.98 14.73
CA PRO A 158 -8.97 -1.43 13.42
C PRO A 158 -8.62 -0.46 12.28
N PHE A 159 -8.63 0.85 12.51
CA PHE A 159 -8.46 1.86 11.47
C PHE A 159 -7.16 1.67 10.65
N PRO A 160 -5.95 1.68 11.25
CA PRO A 160 -4.72 1.49 10.49
C PRO A 160 -4.63 0.16 9.76
N ILE A 161 -5.24 -0.90 10.30
CA ILE A 161 -5.23 -2.22 9.66
C ILE A 161 -6.09 -2.17 8.39
N ILE A 162 -7.33 -1.69 8.50
CA ILE A 162 -8.27 -1.61 7.37
C ILE A 162 -7.77 -0.63 6.32
N PHE A 163 -7.35 0.57 6.73
CA PHE A 163 -6.81 1.56 5.80
C PHE A 163 -5.54 1.05 5.12
N SER A 164 -4.64 0.38 5.85
CA SER A 164 -3.45 -0.20 5.24
C SER A 164 -3.79 -1.30 4.24
N ILE A 165 -4.72 -2.22 4.51
CA ILE A 165 -5.14 -3.24 3.54
C ILE A 165 -5.65 -2.56 2.26
N ASN A 166 -6.52 -1.57 2.43
CA ASN A 166 -7.19 -0.88 1.33
C ASN A 166 -6.31 0.22 0.68
N LEU A 167 -5.07 0.42 1.09
CA LEU A 167 -4.12 1.24 0.33
C LEU A 167 -3.32 0.40 -0.69
N PHE A 168 -3.48 -0.93 -0.66
CA PHE A 168 -2.68 -1.83 -1.48
C PHE A 168 -3.48 -2.87 -2.25
N LEU A 169 -4.63 -3.31 -1.74
CA LEU A 169 -5.40 -4.36 -2.39
C LEU A 169 -6.90 -4.28 -2.06
N TRP A 170 -7.72 -4.24 -3.10
CA TRP A 170 -9.18 -4.40 -3.04
C TRP A 170 -9.60 -5.59 -3.88
N PHE A 171 -10.50 -6.41 -3.37
CA PHE A 171 -11.27 -7.30 -4.23
C PHE A 171 -12.34 -6.52 -5.01
N ARG A 172 -12.58 -6.94 -6.26
CA ARG A 172 -13.72 -6.43 -7.05
C ARG A 172 -15.03 -6.81 -6.36
N ASP A 173 -16.09 -6.06 -6.66
CA ASP A 173 -17.40 -6.17 -6.00
C ASP A 173 -17.96 -7.61 -6.01
N ASP A 174 -17.76 -8.36 -7.08
CA ASP A 174 -18.22 -9.75 -7.21
C ASP A 174 -17.55 -10.72 -6.24
N TRP A 175 -16.34 -10.38 -5.79
CA TRP A 175 -15.48 -11.21 -4.94
C TRP A 175 -15.29 -10.61 -3.55
N PHE A 176 -16.13 -9.64 -3.17
CA PHE A 176 -15.92 -8.83 -1.98
C PHE A 176 -15.97 -9.62 -0.66
N TYR A 177 -16.57 -10.82 -0.63
CA TYR A 177 -16.48 -11.73 0.51
C TYR A 177 -15.02 -12.09 0.88
N LEU A 178 -14.12 -12.14 -0.12
CA LEU A 178 -12.68 -12.33 0.11
C LEU A 178 -12.04 -11.14 0.83
N GLN A 179 -12.59 -9.94 0.67
CA GLN A 179 -12.15 -8.76 1.42
C GLN A 179 -12.39 -8.93 2.92
N PHE A 180 -13.59 -9.38 3.32
CA PHE A 180 -13.89 -9.68 4.72
C PHE A 180 -13.04 -10.83 5.27
N LEU A 181 -12.82 -11.87 4.46
CA LEU A 181 -11.93 -12.98 4.82
C LEU A 181 -10.49 -12.50 5.04
N MET A 182 -9.96 -11.66 4.15
CA MET A 182 -8.63 -11.06 4.26
C MET A 182 -8.50 -10.22 5.53
N VAL A 183 -9.49 -9.38 5.82
CA VAL A 183 -9.55 -8.60 7.07
C VAL A 183 -9.56 -9.54 8.29
N GLY A 184 -10.44 -10.54 8.32
CA GLY A 184 -10.54 -11.50 9.41
C GLY A 184 -9.21 -12.24 9.67
N ILE A 185 -8.54 -12.69 8.61
CA ILE A 185 -7.22 -13.34 8.69
C ILE A 185 -6.16 -12.39 9.27
N GLY A 186 -6.20 -11.09 8.95
CA GLY A 186 -5.31 -10.10 9.56
C GLY A 186 -5.45 -10.03 11.09
N PHE A 187 -6.69 -10.02 11.60
CA PHE A 187 -6.98 -10.03 13.03
C PHE A 187 -6.63 -11.37 13.70
N LEU A 188 -6.91 -12.49 13.03
CA LEU A 188 -6.49 -13.82 13.51
C LEU A 188 -4.96 -13.92 13.60
N GLY A 189 -4.24 -13.45 12.58
CA GLY A 189 -2.77 -13.42 12.56
C GLY A 189 -2.21 -12.65 13.75
N LYS A 190 -2.75 -11.45 14.02
CA LYS A 190 -2.39 -10.63 15.20
C LYS A 190 -2.62 -11.36 16.53
N GLU A 191 -3.66 -12.18 16.62
CA GLU A 191 -4.08 -12.83 17.86
C GLU A 191 -3.39 -14.17 18.12
N PHE A 192 -3.14 -14.95 17.07
CA PHE A 192 -2.58 -16.31 17.16
C PHE A 192 -1.09 -16.39 16.83
N VAL A 193 -0.60 -15.57 15.90
CA VAL A 193 0.79 -15.64 15.42
C VAL A 193 1.69 -14.72 16.23
N ARG A 194 2.16 -15.26 17.35
CA ARG A 194 2.88 -14.51 18.39
C ARG A 194 4.16 -15.19 18.81
N TRP A 195 5.05 -14.39 19.36
CA TRP A 195 6.30 -14.85 19.90
C TRP A 195 6.61 -14.17 21.24
N LYS A 196 7.51 -14.75 22.03
CA LYS A 196 8.00 -14.11 23.26
C LYS A 196 9.14 -13.16 22.93
N ARG A 197 8.98 -11.86 23.19
CA ARG A 197 10.03 -10.84 23.05
C ARG A 197 10.15 -10.13 24.39
N GLU A 198 11.31 -10.20 25.03
CA GLU A 198 11.58 -9.59 26.34
C GLU A 198 10.54 -9.95 27.42
N GLY A 199 10.16 -11.23 27.49
CA GLY A 199 9.19 -11.72 28.48
C GLY A 199 7.71 -11.41 28.18
N ARG A 200 7.40 -10.67 27.10
CA ARG A 200 6.02 -10.38 26.69
C ARG A 200 5.66 -11.14 25.40
N ALA A 201 4.41 -11.59 25.31
CA ALA A 201 3.86 -12.14 24.07
C ALA A 201 3.46 -10.98 23.14
N VAL A 202 4.09 -10.89 21.98
CA VAL A 202 3.82 -9.88 20.95
C VAL A 202 3.59 -10.56 19.60
N HIS A 203 2.79 -9.96 18.73
CA HIS A 203 2.59 -10.45 17.36
C HIS A 203 3.86 -10.32 16.54
N ILE A 204 4.07 -11.27 15.63
CA ILE A 204 5.25 -11.29 14.76
C ILE A 204 5.06 -10.32 13.61
N PHE A 205 3.93 -10.44 12.92
CA PHE A 205 3.66 -9.75 11.67
C PHE A 205 2.83 -8.50 11.87
N ASN A 206 3.07 -7.46 11.07
CA ASN A 206 2.10 -6.39 10.92
C ASN A 206 0.78 -7.04 10.41
N PRO A 207 -0.37 -6.84 11.11
CA PRO A 207 -1.62 -7.52 10.76
C PRO A 207 -2.06 -7.32 9.32
N SER A 208 -1.94 -6.10 8.78
CA SER A 208 -2.31 -5.82 7.38
C SER A 208 -1.32 -6.43 6.40
N ALA A 209 -0.01 -6.33 6.69
CA ALA A 209 1.02 -6.93 5.85
C ALA A 209 0.91 -8.46 5.80
N PHE A 210 0.55 -9.11 6.91
CA PHE A 210 0.35 -10.56 6.96
C PHE A 210 -0.77 -11.00 6.03
N SER A 211 -1.94 -10.36 6.12
CA SER A 211 -3.08 -10.70 5.27
C SER A 211 -2.80 -10.36 3.81
N LEU A 212 -2.21 -9.18 3.52
CA LEU A 212 -1.83 -8.77 2.17
C LEU A 212 -0.84 -9.76 1.55
N GLY A 213 0.23 -10.13 2.27
CA GLY A 213 1.23 -11.07 1.77
C GLY A 213 0.67 -12.47 1.52
N LEU A 214 -0.18 -12.97 2.43
CA LEU A 214 -0.82 -14.27 2.24
C LEU A 214 -1.74 -14.29 1.02
N PHE A 215 -2.61 -13.29 0.88
CA PHE A 215 -3.52 -13.21 -0.27
C PHE A 215 -2.75 -12.96 -1.57
N SER A 216 -1.67 -12.18 -1.54
CA SER A 216 -0.77 -12.01 -2.69
C SER A 216 -0.23 -13.35 -3.17
N LEU A 217 0.26 -14.21 -2.27
CA LEU A 217 0.75 -15.55 -2.64
C LEU A 217 -0.36 -16.42 -3.26
N VAL A 218 -1.57 -16.39 -2.69
CA VAL A 218 -2.71 -17.16 -3.21
C VAL A 218 -3.12 -16.66 -4.61
N LEU A 219 -3.21 -15.35 -4.79
CA LEU A 219 -3.60 -14.73 -6.08
C LEU A 219 -2.57 -15.01 -7.17
N ILE A 220 -1.27 -14.98 -6.83
CA ILE A 220 -0.19 -15.36 -7.75
C ILE A 220 -0.29 -16.85 -8.09
N ALA A 221 -0.36 -17.73 -7.09
CA ALA A 221 -0.36 -19.17 -7.29
C ALA A 221 -1.57 -19.68 -8.09
N THR A 222 -2.70 -18.98 -8.01
CA THR A 222 -3.94 -19.35 -8.73
C THR A 222 -4.12 -18.58 -10.04
N GLY A 223 -3.27 -17.60 -10.36
CA GLY A 223 -3.43 -16.76 -11.55
C GLY A 223 -4.66 -15.85 -11.50
N THR A 224 -5.18 -15.53 -10.32
CA THR A 224 -6.47 -14.81 -10.15
C THR A 224 -6.32 -13.34 -9.74
N THR A 225 -5.19 -12.70 -10.09
CA THR A 225 -4.97 -11.28 -9.74
C THR A 225 -6.05 -10.35 -10.33
N SER A 226 -6.67 -10.72 -11.45
CA SER A 226 -7.78 -10.00 -12.08
C SER A 226 -9.02 -9.86 -11.19
N LEU A 227 -9.16 -10.67 -10.14
CA LEU A 227 -10.23 -10.54 -9.14
C LEU A 227 -10.07 -9.28 -8.27
N THR A 228 -8.95 -8.56 -8.39
CA THR A 228 -8.60 -7.41 -7.57
C THR A 228 -8.42 -6.15 -8.42
N TRP A 229 -8.37 -5.02 -7.72
CA TRP A 229 -7.94 -3.73 -8.26
C TRP A 229 -6.46 -3.44 -7.95
N GLY A 230 -5.66 -4.44 -7.56
CA GLY A 230 -4.32 -4.22 -7.03
C GLY A 230 -3.37 -3.51 -8.00
N GLN A 231 -3.46 -3.82 -9.29
CA GLN A 231 -2.67 -3.18 -10.34
C GLN A 231 -3.06 -1.70 -10.51
N GLU A 232 -4.37 -1.45 -10.60
CA GLU A 232 -4.93 -0.10 -10.76
C GLU A 232 -4.65 0.76 -9.54
N ILE A 233 -4.73 0.20 -8.32
CA ILE A 233 -4.35 0.92 -7.09
C ILE A 233 -2.88 1.33 -7.14
N ALA A 234 -1.99 0.42 -7.57
CA ALA A 234 -0.57 0.69 -7.61
C ALA A 234 -0.20 1.77 -8.65
N SER A 235 -0.86 1.77 -9.82
CA SER A 235 -0.60 2.74 -10.89
C SER A 235 -1.31 4.07 -10.69
N THR A 236 -2.50 4.10 -10.10
CA THR A 236 -3.29 5.34 -10.00
C THR A 236 -2.87 6.28 -8.88
N LEU A 237 -2.01 5.83 -7.96
CA LEU A 237 -1.43 6.71 -6.93
C LEU A 237 -0.64 7.87 -7.56
N THR A 238 -0.01 7.63 -8.70
CA THR A 238 0.73 8.68 -9.42
C THR A 238 -0.19 9.68 -10.07
N LEU A 239 -1.50 9.43 -10.26
CA LEU A 239 -2.44 10.43 -10.80
C LEU A 239 -2.56 11.69 -9.93
N ALA A 240 -2.21 11.59 -8.65
CA ALA A 240 -2.19 12.72 -7.75
C ALA A 240 -0.88 13.52 -7.96
N PRO A 241 -0.96 14.81 -8.32
CA PRO A 241 0.22 15.65 -8.50
C PRO A 241 1.09 15.66 -7.24
N MET A 242 2.42 15.75 -7.39
CA MET A 242 3.32 15.85 -6.25
C MET A 242 3.13 14.73 -5.19
N ILE A 243 2.72 13.53 -5.59
CA ILE A 243 2.43 12.43 -4.66
C ILE A 243 3.65 12.06 -3.82
N TYR A 244 4.87 12.11 -4.36
CA TYR A 244 6.07 11.77 -3.60
C TYR A 244 6.31 12.79 -2.49
N LEU A 245 6.26 14.08 -2.80
CA LEU A 245 6.32 15.14 -1.79
C LEU A 245 5.21 14.98 -0.75
N TYR A 246 3.98 14.72 -1.17
CA TYR A 246 2.85 14.55 -0.27
C TYR A 246 3.04 13.38 0.71
N LEU A 247 3.40 12.20 0.18
CA LEU A 247 3.69 11.00 0.98
C LEU A 247 4.91 11.21 1.89
N PHE A 248 5.92 11.94 1.43
CA PHE A 248 7.10 12.28 2.20
C PHE A 248 6.74 13.15 3.41
N LEU A 249 5.95 14.22 3.22
CA LEU A 249 5.50 15.10 4.30
C LEU A 249 4.65 14.36 5.34
N LEU A 250 3.72 13.52 4.89
CA LEU A 250 2.95 12.64 5.76
C LEU A 250 3.84 11.63 6.51
N GLY A 251 4.85 11.11 5.83
CA GLY A 251 5.89 10.27 6.39
C GLY A 251 6.66 10.94 7.52
N LEU A 252 7.02 12.22 7.37
CA LEU A 252 7.71 12.99 8.41
C LEU A 252 6.91 13.08 9.71
N ILE A 253 5.58 13.16 9.64
CA ILE A 253 4.70 13.14 10.81
C ILE A 253 4.87 11.81 11.56
N VAL A 254 4.76 10.68 10.86
CA VAL A 254 4.92 9.34 11.43
C VAL A 254 6.34 9.15 12.00
N MET A 255 7.37 9.62 11.27
CA MET A 255 8.76 9.59 11.69
C MET A 255 9.02 10.38 12.98
N TYR A 256 8.40 11.56 13.12
CA TYR A 256 8.52 12.39 14.30
C TYR A 256 7.95 11.69 15.54
N PHE A 257 6.74 11.14 15.45
CA PHE A 257 6.06 10.52 16.59
C PHE A 257 6.63 9.14 16.97
N PHE A 258 7.12 8.35 16.01
CA PHE A 258 7.49 6.95 16.24
C PHE A 258 8.98 6.63 16.07
N SER A 259 9.80 7.62 15.69
CA SER A 259 11.25 7.48 15.51
C SER A 259 11.63 6.36 14.53
N VAL A 260 10.95 6.31 13.39
CA VAL A 260 11.08 5.24 12.36
C VAL A 260 11.93 5.66 11.16
N THR A 261 12.51 6.86 11.18
CA THR A 261 13.24 7.45 10.04
C THR A 261 14.36 6.57 9.49
N LEU A 262 15.10 5.87 10.36
CA LEU A 262 16.17 4.97 9.92
C LEU A 262 15.67 3.81 9.06
N VAL A 263 14.44 3.33 9.28
CA VAL A 263 13.87 2.23 8.50
C VAL A 263 13.55 2.74 7.09
N SER A 264 12.74 3.79 6.99
CA SER A 264 12.31 4.37 5.71
C SER A 264 13.49 4.95 4.93
N GLY A 265 14.38 5.70 5.60
CA GLY A 265 15.53 6.31 4.96
C GLY A 265 16.52 5.29 4.42
N ALA A 266 16.85 4.24 5.19
CA ALA A 266 17.74 3.18 4.70
C ALA A 266 17.12 2.40 3.53
N ALA A 267 15.82 2.10 3.60
CA ALA A 267 15.09 1.46 2.50
C ALA A 267 15.18 2.29 1.21
N ALA A 268 14.89 3.58 1.29
CA ALA A 268 14.90 4.44 0.12
C ALA A 268 16.31 4.66 -0.44
N ILE A 269 17.33 4.86 0.41
CA ILE A 269 18.72 4.99 -0.05
C ILE A 269 19.16 3.73 -0.80
N VAL A 270 18.84 2.54 -0.27
CA VAL A 270 19.19 1.27 -0.93
C VAL A 270 18.43 1.11 -2.24
N LEU A 271 17.13 1.36 -2.28
CA LEU A 271 16.33 1.26 -3.52
C LEU A 271 16.85 2.21 -4.60
N PHE A 272 17.03 3.49 -4.24
CA PHE A 272 17.54 4.50 -5.15
C PHE A 272 18.95 4.13 -5.65
N GLY A 273 19.83 3.69 -4.76
CA GLY A 273 21.18 3.27 -5.12
C GLY A 273 21.22 2.05 -6.05
N LEU A 274 20.37 1.04 -5.80
CA LEU A 274 20.25 -0.14 -6.66
C LEU A 274 19.64 0.19 -8.02
N SER A 275 18.60 1.02 -8.05
CA SER A 275 17.97 1.50 -9.30
C SER A 275 18.98 2.28 -10.15
N ALA A 276 19.66 3.27 -9.56
CA ALA A 276 20.68 4.06 -10.24
C ALA A 276 21.85 3.20 -10.74
N PHE A 277 22.28 2.22 -9.94
CA PHE A 277 23.32 1.27 -10.36
C PHE A 277 22.87 0.43 -11.55
N TYR A 278 21.64 -0.10 -11.54
CA TYR A 278 21.09 -0.84 -12.67
C TYR A 278 21.05 0.00 -13.94
N THR A 279 20.50 1.22 -13.86
CA THR A 279 20.41 2.13 -15.01
C THR A 279 21.77 2.52 -15.56
N SER A 280 22.78 2.68 -14.68
CA SER A 280 24.16 2.94 -15.13
C SER A 280 24.77 1.77 -15.93
N LEU A 281 24.30 0.54 -15.71
CA LEU A 281 24.78 -0.66 -16.38
C LEU A 281 24.01 -0.99 -17.66
N THR A 282 22.69 -0.77 -17.67
CA THR A 282 21.79 -1.21 -18.75
C THR A 282 21.35 -0.09 -19.68
N GLY A 283 21.52 1.17 -19.27
CA GLY A 283 21.00 2.33 -20.00
C GLY A 283 19.48 2.48 -19.93
N VAL A 284 18.77 1.65 -19.16
CA VAL A 284 17.31 1.76 -18.97
C VAL A 284 16.94 1.81 -17.48
N PRO A 285 15.84 2.49 -17.12
CA PRO A 285 15.33 2.47 -15.76
C PRO A 285 15.00 1.06 -15.26
N TYR A 286 15.26 0.80 -13.98
CA TYR A 286 14.91 -0.48 -13.37
C TYR A 286 13.39 -0.61 -13.15
N PHE A 287 12.79 0.39 -12.51
CA PHE A 287 11.35 0.57 -12.47
C PHE A 287 10.91 1.48 -13.62
N LEU A 288 9.65 1.33 -14.04
CA LEU A 288 9.16 1.89 -15.30
C LEU A 288 9.19 3.43 -15.33
N ASP A 289 8.53 4.07 -14.37
CA ASP A 289 8.18 5.50 -14.37
C ASP A 289 8.86 6.30 -13.23
N SER A 290 9.71 5.65 -12.43
CA SER A 290 10.28 6.26 -11.24
C SER A 290 11.49 5.51 -10.72
N GLU A 291 12.29 6.12 -9.83
CA GLU A 291 13.37 5.40 -9.13
C GLU A 291 12.85 4.54 -7.97
N ILE A 292 11.68 4.89 -7.45
CA ILE A 292 10.94 4.14 -6.43
C ILE A 292 9.47 4.26 -6.81
N PRO A 293 8.75 3.16 -7.12
CA PRO A 293 7.33 3.23 -7.42
C PRO A 293 6.54 3.88 -6.29
N ALA A 294 5.56 4.73 -6.60
CA ALA A 294 4.79 5.49 -5.60
C ALA A 294 4.16 4.58 -4.53
N ALA A 295 3.69 3.39 -4.91
CA ALA A 295 3.14 2.42 -3.97
C ALA A 295 4.21 1.79 -3.05
N VAL A 296 5.45 1.60 -3.51
CA VAL A 296 6.59 1.20 -2.66
C VAL A 296 6.95 2.34 -1.71
N PHE A 297 6.94 3.58 -2.22
CA PHE A 297 7.18 4.78 -1.41
C PHE A 297 6.11 4.99 -0.33
N LEU A 298 4.85 4.65 -0.61
CA LEU A 298 3.78 4.59 0.38
C LEU A 298 4.07 3.50 1.44
N GLY A 299 4.48 2.31 1.00
CA GLY A 299 4.82 1.18 1.86
C GLY A 299 5.96 1.48 2.84
N LEU A 300 7.04 2.10 2.37
CA LEU A 300 8.19 2.44 3.22
C LEU A 300 7.88 3.50 4.27
N HIS A 301 6.82 4.31 4.08
CA HIS A 301 6.38 5.31 5.04
C HIS A 301 5.32 4.80 6.01
N LEU A 302 4.35 3.99 5.55
CA LEU A 302 3.12 3.68 6.30
C LEU A 302 2.86 2.19 6.56
N LEU A 303 3.60 1.27 5.91
CA LEU A 303 3.41 -0.19 6.07
C LEU A 303 4.56 -0.83 6.86
N VAL A 304 5.81 -0.55 6.48
CA VAL A 304 7.03 -1.14 7.06
C VAL A 304 7.33 -0.59 8.46
N THR A 305 6.81 0.60 8.76
CA THR A 305 7.20 1.43 9.91
C THR A 305 6.44 1.14 11.20
N ASP A 306 5.68 0.05 11.27
CA ASP A 306 4.99 -0.32 12.51
C ASP A 306 6.02 -0.59 13.64
N PRO A 307 6.03 0.22 14.73
CA PRO A 307 6.99 0.07 15.82
C PRO A 307 6.86 -1.25 16.57
N SER A 308 5.70 -1.91 16.46
CA SER A 308 5.44 -3.17 17.15
C SER A 308 6.10 -4.38 16.45
N THR A 309 6.35 -4.27 15.15
CA THR A 309 6.84 -5.37 14.30
C THR A 309 8.19 -5.09 13.62
N SER A 310 8.85 -4.01 14.03
CA SER A 310 10.19 -3.63 13.58
C SER A 310 11.25 -3.75 14.70
N PRO A 311 12.56 -3.69 14.37
CA PRO A 311 13.63 -3.66 15.36
C PRO A 311 13.61 -2.37 16.19
N ARG A 312 13.96 -2.49 17.48
CA ARG A 312 14.00 -1.32 18.38
C ARG A 312 15.33 -0.57 18.33
N SER A 313 16.43 -1.27 18.08
CA SER A 313 17.76 -0.67 18.03
C SER A 313 17.98 0.09 16.73
N GLN A 314 18.82 1.13 16.76
CA GLN A 314 19.11 1.95 15.58
C GLN A 314 19.80 1.16 14.47
N ALA A 315 20.81 0.35 14.82
CA ALA A 315 21.48 -0.54 13.87
C ALA A 315 20.47 -1.54 13.25
N GLY A 316 19.54 -2.06 14.06
CA GLY A 316 18.51 -2.96 13.58
C GLY A 316 17.55 -2.27 12.61
N LYS A 317 17.16 -1.03 12.88
CA LYS A 317 16.32 -0.23 11.99
C LYS A 317 16.99 0.02 10.64
N LEU A 318 18.29 0.35 10.65
CA LEU A 318 19.09 0.51 9.42
C LEU A 318 19.14 -0.79 8.60
N VAL A 319 19.51 -1.91 9.23
CA VAL A 319 19.59 -3.22 8.55
C VAL A 319 18.22 -3.63 8.02
N PHE A 320 17.17 -3.48 8.82
CA PHE A 320 15.80 -3.82 8.43
C PHE A 320 15.28 -2.98 7.27
N GLY A 321 15.54 -1.67 7.29
CA GLY A 321 15.23 -0.78 6.16
C GLY A 321 16.01 -1.17 4.91
N GLY A 322 17.32 -1.38 5.02
CA GLY A 322 18.15 -1.80 3.89
C GLY A 322 17.70 -3.15 3.29
N LEU A 323 17.36 -4.13 4.13
CA LEU A 323 16.81 -5.42 3.69
C LEU A 323 15.43 -5.26 3.04
N TYR A 324 14.61 -4.28 3.43
CA TYR A 324 13.39 -3.97 2.70
C TYR A 324 13.71 -3.46 1.29
N GLY A 325 14.67 -2.55 1.15
CA GLY A 325 15.07 -2.06 -0.16
C GLY A 325 15.60 -3.16 -1.07
N VAL A 326 16.50 -4.01 -0.57
CA VAL A 326 16.99 -5.20 -1.30
C VAL A 326 15.84 -6.17 -1.60
N GLY A 327 14.95 -6.40 -0.64
CA GLY A 327 13.84 -7.34 -0.77
C GLY A 327 12.85 -6.93 -1.86
N VAL A 328 12.44 -5.66 -1.88
CA VAL A 328 11.56 -5.11 -2.93
C VAL A 328 12.24 -5.19 -4.30
N PHE A 329 13.50 -4.76 -4.41
CA PHE A 329 14.26 -4.85 -5.65
C PHE A 329 14.35 -6.31 -6.14
N GLY A 330 14.76 -7.24 -5.29
CA GLY A 330 14.86 -8.66 -5.66
C GLY A 330 13.51 -9.27 -6.05
N LEU A 331 12.45 -8.99 -5.29
CA LEU A 331 11.11 -9.51 -5.57
C LEU A 331 10.53 -8.95 -6.87
N TYR A 332 10.81 -7.69 -7.21
CA TYR A 332 10.41 -7.10 -8.47
C TYR A 332 10.98 -7.88 -9.67
N THR A 333 12.29 -8.20 -9.65
CA THR A 333 12.92 -9.06 -10.66
C THR A 333 12.31 -10.45 -10.69
N LEU A 334 12.13 -11.09 -9.53
CA LEU A 334 11.63 -12.47 -9.44
C LEU A 334 10.19 -12.59 -9.95
N LEU A 335 9.32 -11.64 -9.58
CA LEU A 335 7.93 -11.61 -10.05
C LEU A 335 7.87 -11.37 -11.55
N GLY A 336 8.66 -10.41 -12.07
CA GLY A 336 8.75 -10.15 -13.50
C GLY A 336 9.22 -11.37 -14.29
N ALA A 337 10.24 -12.07 -13.80
CA ALA A 337 10.74 -13.31 -14.43
C ALA A 337 9.71 -14.45 -14.42
N TYR A 338 8.83 -14.49 -13.41
CA TYR A 338 7.73 -15.46 -13.32
C TYR A 338 6.47 -15.03 -14.10
N GLY A 339 6.45 -13.83 -14.69
CA GLY A 339 5.26 -13.27 -15.34
C GLY A 339 4.15 -12.85 -14.37
N ALA A 340 4.45 -12.75 -13.06
CA ALA A 340 3.50 -12.27 -12.07
C ALA A 340 3.49 -10.73 -12.00
N PRO A 341 2.35 -10.11 -11.65
CA PRO A 341 2.28 -8.66 -11.46
C PRO A 341 3.30 -8.18 -10.43
N THR A 342 4.16 -7.25 -10.83
CA THR A 342 5.31 -6.84 -10.01
C THR A 342 4.92 -6.00 -8.80
N PHE A 343 3.70 -5.45 -8.76
CA PHE A 343 3.21 -4.67 -7.61
C PHE A 343 3.11 -5.48 -6.30
N TYR A 344 3.19 -6.81 -6.35
CA TYR A 344 3.21 -7.65 -5.14
C TYR A 344 4.54 -7.59 -4.37
N ASP A 345 5.61 -7.08 -4.98
CA ASP A 345 6.96 -6.94 -4.41
C ASP A 345 6.96 -6.41 -2.95
N LYS A 346 6.32 -5.27 -2.74
CA LYS A 346 6.17 -4.60 -1.45
C LYS A 346 5.29 -5.37 -0.47
N LEU A 347 4.31 -6.13 -0.94
CA LEU A 347 3.38 -6.88 -0.09
C LEU A 347 4.01 -8.17 0.44
N LEU A 348 4.84 -8.81 -0.39
CA LEU A 348 5.58 -10.02 -0.03
C LEU A 348 6.83 -9.72 0.81
N ALA A 349 7.49 -8.57 0.61
CA ALA A 349 8.69 -8.20 1.35
C ALA A 349 8.44 -8.05 2.87
N VAL A 350 7.33 -7.44 3.28
CA VAL A 350 7.11 -7.06 4.68
C VAL A 350 6.96 -8.27 5.62
N PRO A 351 6.16 -9.30 5.31
CA PRO A 351 6.11 -10.49 6.16
C PRO A 351 7.45 -11.21 6.29
N LEU A 352 8.22 -11.32 5.21
CA LEU A 352 9.56 -11.92 5.23
C LEU A 352 10.51 -11.15 6.16
N LEU A 353 10.42 -9.82 6.16
CA LEU A 353 11.18 -8.99 7.09
C LEU A 353 10.70 -9.12 8.52
N ASN A 354 9.39 -9.17 8.78
CA ASN A 354 8.88 -9.36 10.14
C ASN A 354 9.43 -10.65 10.78
N LEU A 355 9.61 -11.71 9.99
CA LEU A 355 10.26 -12.95 10.43
C LEU A 355 11.76 -12.76 10.73
N SER A 356 12.45 -11.88 10.00
CA SER A 356 13.89 -11.66 10.16
C SER A 356 14.25 -10.80 11.38
N VAL A 357 13.31 -10.09 12.00
CA VAL A 357 13.55 -9.15 13.12
C VAL A 357 14.36 -9.79 14.26
N ARG A 358 14.04 -11.03 14.66
CA ARG A 358 14.79 -11.72 15.73
C ARG A 358 16.22 -12.04 15.33
N GLY A 359 16.45 -12.43 14.08
CA GLY A 359 17.78 -12.68 13.54
C GLY A 359 18.59 -11.38 13.46
N ILE A 360 17.97 -10.29 13.04
CA ILE A 360 18.61 -8.97 13.04
C ILE A 360 18.99 -8.57 14.47
N ASP A 361 18.06 -8.67 15.42
CA ASP A 361 18.30 -8.34 16.83
C ASP A 361 19.44 -9.18 17.45
N SER A 362 19.59 -10.45 17.07
CA SER A 362 20.66 -11.33 17.57
C SER A 362 22.04 -11.05 16.95
N LEU A 363 22.08 -10.51 15.72
CA LEU A 363 23.32 -10.17 15.02
C LEU A 363 23.91 -8.82 15.44
N ILE A 364 23.09 -7.89 15.94
CA ILE A 364 23.52 -6.55 16.34
C ILE A 364 24.65 -6.53 17.38
N PRO A 365 24.64 -7.35 18.46
CA PRO A 365 25.75 -7.41 19.42
C PRO A 365 27.08 -7.80 18.77
N VAL A 366 27.05 -8.64 17.73
CA VAL A 366 28.23 -9.06 16.96
C VAL A 366 28.73 -7.91 16.10
N ILE A 367 27.83 -7.25 15.37
CA ILE A 367 28.15 -6.08 14.53
C ILE A 367 28.75 -4.95 15.40
N ARG A 368 28.20 -4.71 16.60
CA ARG A 368 28.64 -3.67 17.53
C ARG A 368 30.01 -3.93 18.17
N ARG A 369 30.54 -5.16 18.09
CA ARG A 369 31.91 -5.49 18.53
C ARG A 369 32.98 -5.13 17.49
N SER A 370 32.60 -4.84 16.24
CA SER A 370 33.54 -4.35 15.23
C SER A 370 34.10 -2.96 15.62
N ARG A 371 35.42 -2.76 15.50
CA ARG A 371 36.11 -1.54 15.96
C ARG A 371 35.67 -0.27 15.21
N VAL A 372 35.17 -0.41 13.98
CA VAL A 372 34.77 0.69 13.08
C VAL A 372 33.57 1.49 13.63
N ILE A 373 32.65 0.83 14.35
CA ILE A 373 31.40 1.46 14.85
C ILE A 373 31.60 2.14 16.22
N LYS A 374 32.68 1.84 16.96
CA LYS A 374 32.96 2.49 18.24
C LYS A 374 33.26 4.00 18.10
N LEU A 375 33.71 4.45 16.92
CA LEU A 375 34.08 5.84 16.68
C LEU A 375 32.87 6.78 16.47
N TRP A 376 31.68 6.24 16.21
CA TRP A 376 30.47 7.00 15.84
C TRP A 376 29.39 7.00 16.94
N ARG A 377 29.75 6.74 18.20
CA ARG A 377 28.78 6.85 19.31
C ARG A 377 28.61 8.31 19.71
N LEU A 378 27.56 8.91 19.18
CA LEU A 378 26.97 10.15 19.68
C LEU A 378 26.06 9.82 20.87
N ASP A 379 26.46 10.21 22.09
CA ASP A 379 25.65 10.09 23.31
C ASP A 379 24.55 11.17 23.37
N LEU A 380 23.66 11.16 22.38
CA LEU A 380 22.50 12.05 22.31
C LEU A 380 21.22 11.35 22.76
N ALA A 381 20.27 12.14 23.29
CA ALA A 381 18.93 11.66 23.60
C ALA A 381 18.25 11.07 22.32
N PRO A 382 17.51 9.95 22.41
CA PRO A 382 16.96 9.25 21.25
C PRO A 382 16.12 10.13 20.31
N LEU A 383 15.36 11.08 20.87
CA LEU A 383 14.56 12.03 20.08
C LEU A 383 15.44 12.99 19.26
N ARG A 384 16.50 13.55 19.86
CA ARG A 384 17.42 14.45 19.17
C ARG A 384 18.14 13.73 18.03
N LEU A 385 18.51 12.47 18.25
CA LEU A 385 19.12 11.67 17.20
C LEU A 385 18.14 11.34 16.07
N ASN A 386 16.87 11.06 16.37
CA ASN A 386 15.86 10.88 15.33
C ASN A 386 15.67 12.15 14.50
N LEU A 387 15.66 13.34 15.13
CA LEU A 387 15.61 14.61 14.41
C LEU A 387 16.81 14.79 13.47
N MET A 388 18.03 14.39 13.89
CA MET A 388 19.19 14.39 12.99
C MET A 388 18.99 13.45 11.79
N HIS A 389 18.48 12.23 12.02
CA HIS A 389 18.16 11.32 10.91
C HIS A 389 17.08 11.90 9.99
N MET A 390 16.06 12.59 10.54
CA MET A 390 15.06 13.28 9.74
C MET A 390 15.66 14.40 8.90
N VAL A 391 16.60 15.18 9.43
CA VAL A 391 17.32 16.21 8.65
C VAL A 391 18.10 15.57 7.50
N VAL A 392 18.85 14.48 7.76
CA VAL A 392 19.56 13.74 6.71
C VAL A 392 18.59 13.21 5.65
N TRP A 393 17.45 12.67 6.08
CA TRP A 393 16.41 12.18 5.18
C TRP A 393 15.77 13.31 4.35
N ILE A 394 15.53 14.48 4.94
CA ILE A 394 15.04 15.68 4.23
C ILE A 394 16.04 16.18 3.21
N VAL A 395 17.32 16.24 3.56
CA VAL A 395 18.38 16.65 2.62
C VAL A 395 18.47 15.64 1.47
N PHE A 396 18.44 14.35 1.77
CA PHE A 396 18.47 13.30 0.75
C PHE A 396 17.25 13.39 -0.19
N PHE A 397 16.04 13.44 0.35
CA PHE A 397 14.83 13.59 -0.46
C PHE A 397 14.83 14.90 -1.26
N GLY A 398 15.23 16.01 -0.64
CA GLY A 398 15.38 17.29 -1.33
C GLY A 398 16.36 17.22 -2.51
N SER A 399 17.48 16.50 -2.36
CA SER A 399 18.41 16.29 -3.47
C SER A 399 17.80 15.48 -4.61
N MET A 400 17.06 14.41 -4.30
CA MET A 400 16.33 13.63 -5.32
C MET A 400 15.29 14.48 -6.04
N ALA A 401 14.56 15.33 -5.30
CA ALA A 401 13.56 16.23 -5.87
C ALA A 401 14.16 17.27 -6.80
N VAL A 402 15.27 17.91 -6.41
CA VAL A 402 16.00 18.87 -7.27
C VAL A 402 16.53 18.21 -8.53
N MET A 403 16.93 16.94 -8.46
CA MET A 403 17.37 16.15 -9.61
C MET A 403 16.22 15.64 -10.50
N GLY A 404 14.95 15.96 -10.18
CA GLY A 404 13.79 15.48 -10.92
C GLY A 404 13.49 13.98 -10.72
N LYS A 405 14.12 13.32 -9.74
CA LYS A 405 14.01 11.87 -9.49
C LYS A 405 12.82 11.46 -8.61
N THR A 406 11.89 12.38 -8.36
CA THR A 406 10.69 12.14 -7.54
C THR A 406 9.44 12.51 -8.32
N ASP A 407 8.89 13.71 -8.11
CA ASP A 407 7.71 14.23 -8.82
C ASP A 407 8.03 14.89 -10.18
N GLY A 408 9.29 14.80 -10.63
CA GLY A 408 9.72 15.33 -11.92
C GLY A 408 9.51 14.31 -13.05
N MET A 409 9.69 14.76 -14.30
CA MET A 409 9.66 13.86 -15.46
C MET A 409 10.75 12.80 -15.34
N HIS A 410 10.35 11.54 -15.51
CA HIS A 410 11.26 10.42 -15.55
C HIS A 410 11.55 10.02 -17.01
N PRO A 411 12.77 9.55 -17.36
CA PRO A 411 13.06 9.10 -18.73
C PRO A 411 12.10 8.02 -19.23
N GLY A 412 11.65 7.15 -18.33
CA GLY A 412 10.68 6.11 -18.64
C GLY A 412 9.24 6.58 -18.88
N ASP A 413 8.94 7.87 -18.67
CA ASP A 413 7.65 8.49 -19.05
C ASP A 413 7.57 8.79 -20.56
N SER A 414 8.71 8.76 -21.27
CA SER A 414 8.75 8.96 -22.72
C SER A 414 8.59 7.61 -23.41
N LEU A 415 7.52 7.45 -24.20
CA LEU A 415 7.36 6.29 -25.07
C LEU A 415 8.46 6.22 -26.16
N PRO A 416 8.85 7.33 -26.84
CA PRO A 416 9.98 7.33 -27.76
C PRO A 416 11.30 6.83 -27.14
N PHE A 417 11.54 7.09 -25.85
CA PHE A 417 12.68 6.53 -25.14
C PHE A 417 12.66 4.98 -25.14
N TRP A 418 11.51 4.37 -24.91
CA TRP A 418 11.37 2.90 -24.90
C TRP A 418 11.43 2.29 -26.29
N GLU A 419 10.88 2.95 -27.31
CA GLU A 419 11.03 2.55 -28.71
C GLU A 419 12.51 2.51 -29.09
N GLN A 420 13.23 3.60 -28.84
CA GLN A 420 14.67 3.69 -29.14
C GLN A 420 15.48 2.67 -28.34
N ALA A 421 15.19 2.51 -27.05
CA ALA A 421 15.87 1.51 -26.22
C ALA A 421 15.60 0.06 -26.69
N CYS A 422 14.42 -0.22 -27.24
CA CYS A 422 14.11 -1.51 -27.84
C CYS A 422 14.87 -1.73 -29.15
N ILE A 423 14.95 -0.72 -30.03
CA ILE A 423 15.75 -0.77 -31.27
C ILE A 423 17.23 -1.01 -30.97
N GLU A 424 17.75 -0.42 -29.90
CA GLU A 424 19.12 -0.61 -29.43
C GLU A 424 19.36 -1.94 -28.68
N ASP A 425 18.36 -2.83 -28.63
CA ASP A 425 18.41 -4.12 -27.93
C ASP A 425 18.82 -3.99 -26.45
N ARG A 426 18.36 -2.92 -25.77
CA ARG A 426 18.63 -2.73 -24.35
C ARG A 426 17.86 -3.74 -23.51
N PRO A 427 18.42 -4.24 -22.39
CA PRO A 427 17.78 -5.26 -21.58
C PRO A 427 16.36 -4.86 -21.16
N THR A 428 15.40 -5.75 -21.38
CA THR A 428 13.97 -5.60 -21.03
C THR A 428 13.20 -4.48 -21.76
N ALA A 429 13.85 -3.65 -22.60
CA ALA A 429 13.23 -2.47 -23.20
C ALA A 429 12.01 -2.80 -24.05
N CYS A 430 12.12 -3.77 -24.97
CA CYS A 430 10.99 -4.18 -25.81
C CYS A 430 9.81 -4.73 -25.00
N ASN A 431 10.08 -5.53 -23.95
CA ASN A 431 9.02 -6.00 -23.06
C ASN A 431 8.33 -4.85 -22.32
N ARG A 432 9.07 -3.79 -21.96
CA ARG A 432 8.49 -2.58 -21.34
C ARG A 432 7.67 -1.76 -22.31
N LEU A 433 8.13 -1.62 -23.56
CA LEU A 433 7.39 -0.94 -24.61
C LEU A 433 6.00 -1.56 -24.78
N ILE A 434 5.92 -2.89 -24.94
CA ILE A 434 4.65 -3.62 -25.05
C ILE A 434 3.77 -3.44 -23.81
N GLN A 435 4.35 -3.47 -22.61
CA GLN A 435 3.59 -3.23 -21.36
C GLN A 435 3.01 -1.81 -21.31
N LEU A 436 3.79 -0.82 -21.75
CA LEU A 436 3.40 0.58 -21.75
C LEU A 436 2.29 0.86 -22.77
N GLU A 437 2.46 0.38 -24.01
CA GLU A 437 1.43 0.47 -25.05
C GLU A 437 0.15 -0.26 -24.65
N ALA A 438 0.25 -1.45 -24.03
CA ALA A 438 -0.90 -2.19 -23.50
C ALA A 438 -1.66 -1.37 -22.44
N SER A 439 -0.92 -0.69 -21.55
CA SER A 439 -1.52 0.22 -20.57
C SER A 439 -2.24 1.38 -21.25
N TYR A 440 -1.60 2.04 -22.23
CA TYR A 440 -2.21 3.16 -22.94
C TYR A 440 -3.40 2.75 -23.81
N CYS A 441 -3.34 1.60 -24.46
CA CYS A 441 -4.47 1.03 -25.18
C CYS A 441 -5.63 0.73 -24.20
N GLY A 442 -5.31 0.20 -23.01
CA GLY A 442 -6.25 0.05 -21.89
C GLY A 442 -6.97 1.35 -21.54
N ASP A 443 -6.22 2.46 -21.51
CA ASP A 443 -6.71 3.83 -21.29
C ASP A 443 -7.38 4.48 -22.51
N ASN A 444 -7.62 3.72 -23.58
CA ASN A 444 -8.23 4.14 -24.85
C ASN A 444 -7.37 5.08 -25.70
N SER A 445 -6.04 4.93 -25.65
CA SER A 445 -5.16 5.44 -26.71
C SER A 445 -5.35 4.58 -27.96
N ALA A 446 -5.96 5.18 -28.99
CA ALA A 446 -6.24 4.49 -30.22
C ALA A 446 -4.95 4.20 -31.01
N TRP A 447 -3.99 5.13 -30.92
CA TRP A 447 -2.65 4.95 -31.47
C TRP A 447 -1.96 3.74 -30.83
N ALA A 448 -1.90 3.67 -29.49
CA ALA A 448 -1.22 2.56 -28.81
C ALA A 448 -1.88 1.20 -29.09
N CYS A 449 -3.21 1.16 -29.19
CA CYS A 449 -3.90 -0.05 -29.64
C CYS A 449 -3.50 -0.45 -31.06
N ASN A 450 -3.31 0.50 -31.99
CA ASN A 450 -2.85 0.17 -33.34
C ASN A 450 -1.43 -0.41 -33.34
N GLU A 451 -0.51 0.19 -32.57
CA GLU A 451 0.88 -0.29 -32.48
C GLU A 451 0.95 -1.70 -31.89
N LEU A 452 0.21 -1.99 -30.81
CA LEU A 452 0.10 -3.37 -30.29
C LEU A 452 -0.39 -4.35 -31.35
N GLY A 453 -1.42 -3.97 -32.12
CA GLY A 453 -1.90 -4.78 -33.23
C GLY A 453 -0.80 -5.07 -34.26
N GLY A 454 0.04 -4.07 -34.55
CA GLY A 454 1.22 -4.18 -35.39
C GLY A 454 2.24 -5.18 -34.84
N HIS A 455 2.62 -5.04 -33.57
CA HIS A 455 3.56 -5.94 -32.90
C HIS A 455 3.11 -7.40 -32.91
N TYR A 456 1.83 -7.67 -32.59
CA TYR A 456 1.27 -9.02 -32.65
C TYR A 456 1.07 -9.54 -34.07
N ARG A 457 0.92 -8.68 -35.08
CA ARG A 457 0.87 -9.10 -36.48
C ARG A 457 2.25 -9.52 -36.97
N GLN A 458 3.24 -8.63 -36.83
CA GLN A 458 4.58 -8.79 -37.38
C GLN A 458 5.36 -9.90 -36.66
N GLY A 459 5.21 -10.00 -35.34
CA GLY A 459 5.87 -11.04 -34.57
C GLY A 459 7.33 -10.70 -34.17
N ASP A 460 7.76 -9.45 -34.33
CA ASP A 460 9.16 -9.04 -34.15
C ASP A 460 9.56 -8.92 -32.67
N ILE A 461 8.67 -8.36 -31.83
CA ILE A 461 8.90 -8.16 -30.38
C ILE A 461 8.21 -9.24 -29.55
N VAL A 462 6.96 -9.57 -29.91
CA VAL A 462 6.13 -10.61 -29.29
C VAL A 462 5.82 -11.68 -30.31
N GLY A 463 5.51 -12.91 -29.89
CA GLY A 463 5.10 -13.94 -30.83
C GLY A 463 3.87 -13.52 -31.63
N SER A 464 3.87 -13.78 -32.94
CA SER A 464 2.76 -13.42 -33.82
C SER A 464 1.46 -14.09 -33.36
N ASP A 465 0.40 -13.30 -33.20
CA ASP A 465 -0.93 -13.72 -32.78
C ASP A 465 -1.99 -12.91 -33.55
N ALA A 466 -2.59 -13.55 -34.56
CA ALA A 466 -3.55 -12.90 -35.44
C ALA A 466 -4.83 -12.47 -34.71
N ASP A 467 -5.27 -13.22 -33.71
CA ASP A 467 -6.51 -12.93 -32.98
C ASP A 467 -6.32 -11.71 -32.06
N LEU A 468 -5.19 -11.66 -31.34
CA LEU A 468 -4.84 -10.48 -30.55
C LEU A 468 -4.62 -9.25 -31.43
N ALA A 469 -3.92 -9.41 -32.56
CA ALA A 469 -3.71 -8.31 -33.51
C ALA A 469 -5.05 -7.73 -33.99
N LEU A 470 -5.97 -8.58 -34.45
CA LEU A 470 -7.31 -8.17 -34.88
C LEU A 470 -8.11 -7.53 -33.74
N GLY A 471 -8.03 -8.06 -32.52
CA GLY A 471 -8.69 -7.48 -31.35
C GLY A 471 -8.22 -6.04 -31.06
N TYR A 472 -6.91 -5.80 -31.11
CA TYR A 472 -6.35 -4.47 -30.89
C TYR A 472 -6.67 -3.50 -32.03
N PHE A 473 -6.59 -3.94 -33.29
CA PHE A 473 -7.01 -3.12 -34.43
C PHE A 473 -8.50 -2.78 -34.38
N SER A 474 -9.36 -3.73 -33.98
CA SER A 474 -10.79 -3.51 -33.80
C SER A 474 -11.03 -2.40 -32.78
N ARG A 475 -10.38 -2.48 -31.62
CA ARG A 475 -10.50 -1.47 -30.58
C ARG A 475 -10.02 -0.09 -31.04
N ALA A 476 -8.87 -0.01 -31.71
CA ALA A 476 -8.37 1.25 -32.26
C ALA A 476 -9.32 1.84 -33.33
N CYS A 477 -9.92 0.99 -34.16
CA CYS A 477 -10.90 1.40 -35.17
C CYS A 477 -12.20 1.93 -34.53
N GLU A 478 -12.70 1.29 -33.47
CA GLU A 478 -13.84 1.79 -32.66
C GLU A 478 -13.55 3.17 -32.05
N LEU A 479 -12.29 3.41 -31.66
CA LEU A 479 -11.77 4.71 -31.23
C LEU A 479 -11.49 5.69 -32.41
N ARG A 480 -12.01 5.36 -33.59
CA ARG A 480 -11.95 6.15 -34.83
C ARG A 480 -10.53 6.44 -35.31
N PHE A 481 -9.61 5.51 -35.12
CA PHE A 481 -8.26 5.61 -35.66
C PHE A 481 -8.20 4.94 -37.03
N GLN A 482 -8.19 5.77 -38.09
CA GLN A 482 -8.31 5.31 -39.48
C GLN A 482 -7.29 4.23 -39.88
N PRO A 483 -5.99 4.33 -39.52
CA PRO A 483 -5.01 3.29 -39.88
C PRO A 483 -5.41 1.90 -39.37
N ALA A 484 -5.96 1.81 -38.16
CA ALA A 484 -6.39 0.54 -37.60
C ALA A 484 -7.57 -0.08 -38.36
N CYS A 485 -8.52 0.74 -38.82
CA CYS A 485 -9.62 0.25 -39.67
C CYS A 485 -9.11 -0.31 -41.01
N VAL A 486 -8.04 0.28 -41.57
CA VAL A 486 -7.39 -0.26 -42.77
C VAL A 486 -6.65 -1.55 -42.43
N ASN A 487 -5.94 -1.61 -41.31
CA ASN A 487 -5.24 -2.80 -40.85
C ASN A 487 -6.20 -3.98 -40.61
N LEU A 488 -7.46 -3.76 -40.26
CA LEU A 488 -8.47 -4.84 -40.19
C LEU A 488 -8.79 -5.47 -41.55
N LEU A 489 -8.68 -4.70 -42.63
CA LEU A 489 -9.05 -5.11 -43.98
C LEU A 489 -7.83 -5.62 -44.78
N ASP A 490 -6.68 -4.98 -44.59
CA ASP A 490 -5.42 -5.31 -45.24
C ASP A 490 -4.52 -6.08 -44.27
N ILE A 491 -4.29 -7.35 -44.61
CA ILE A 491 -3.50 -8.29 -43.82
C ILE A 491 -2.01 -8.24 -44.22
N GLU A 492 -1.71 -7.76 -45.43
CA GLU A 492 -0.35 -7.80 -46.00
C GLU A 492 0.49 -6.58 -45.58
N SER A 493 -0.15 -5.43 -45.32
CA SER A 493 0.54 -4.23 -44.88
C SER A 493 0.13 -3.79 -43.47
N PHE A 494 1.09 -3.23 -42.73
CA PHE A 494 0.84 -2.53 -41.48
C PHE A 494 0.88 -1.03 -41.75
N ARG A 495 -0.22 -0.34 -41.45
CA ARG A 495 -0.38 1.12 -41.56
C ARG A 495 -0.28 1.75 -40.19
N GLN A 496 0.62 2.71 -40.05
CA GLN A 496 0.81 3.53 -38.85
C GLN A 496 0.80 5.01 -39.23
N THR A 497 0.39 5.87 -38.29
CA THR A 497 0.47 7.32 -38.38
C THR A 497 0.79 7.90 -37.01
N ASP A 498 1.17 9.17 -36.96
CA ASP A 498 1.46 9.85 -35.69
C ASP A 498 0.25 9.85 -34.71
N PRO A 499 0.52 9.89 -33.39
CA PRO A 499 -0.52 10.07 -32.38
C PRO A 499 -1.35 11.33 -32.59
N ARG A 500 -2.68 11.24 -32.35
CA ARG A 500 -3.55 12.42 -32.35
C ARG A 500 -3.46 13.15 -31.02
N ALA A 501 -4.01 14.37 -30.96
CA ALA A 501 -4.05 15.14 -29.72
C ALA A 501 -4.76 14.40 -28.56
N LEU A 502 -5.76 13.56 -28.83
CA LEU A 502 -6.39 12.74 -27.79
C LEU A 502 -5.45 11.63 -27.27
N ASP A 503 -4.69 11.00 -28.16
CA ASP A 503 -3.70 9.98 -27.78
C ASP A 503 -2.56 10.63 -26.97
N LEU A 504 -2.04 11.79 -27.41
CA LEU A 504 -1.00 12.55 -26.72
C LEU A 504 -1.39 12.95 -25.27
N ARG A 505 -2.67 13.18 -24.98
CA ARG A 505 -3.12 13.43 -23.60
C ARG A 505 -2.92 12.24 -22.65
N LEU A 506 -2.78 11.03 -23.21
CA LEU A 506 -2.48 9.79 -22.50
C LEU A 506 -0.97 9.51 -22.52
N LEU A 507 -0.34 9.66 -23.70
CA LEU A 507 1.07 9.31 -23.93
C LEU A 507 2.06 10.28 -23.25
N LEU A 508 1.66 11.52 -22.97
CA LEU A 508 2.55 12.55 -22.40
C LEU A 508 2.34 12.76 -20.89
N ARG A 509 1.62 11.85 -20.23
CA ARG A 509 1.38 11.93 -18.78
C ARG A 509 2.71 11.75 -18.05
N GLU A 510 3.13 12.78 -17.31
CA GLU A 510 4.20 12.70 -16.32
C GLU A 510 3.55 12.58 -14.95
N GLY A 511 4.00 11.64 -14.11
CA GLY A 511 3.44 11.45 -12.77
C GLY A 511 1.91 11.52 -12.77
N GLY A 512 1.28 10.76 -13.67
CA GLY A 512 -0.18 10.57 -13.75
C GLY A 512 -1.07 11.80 -14.01
N SER A 513 -0.53 12.97 -14.38
CA SER A 513 -1.33 14.17 -14.63
C SER A 513 -2.35 13.98 -15.75
N ASN A 514 -3.62 14.41 -15.57
CA ASN A 514 -4.61 14.38 -16.64
C ASN A 514 -4.46 15.60 -17.57
N LEU A 515 -3.99 15.40 -18.80
CA LEU A 515 -3.73 16.50 -19.75
C LEU A 515 -4.99 16.98 -20.47
N MET A 516 -6.18 16.80 -19.87
CA MET A 516 -7.46 17.13 -20.50
C MET A 516 -7.67 18.63 -20.65
N GLU A 517 -7.16 19.42 -19.72
CA GLU A 517 -7.29 20.89 -19.71
C GLU A 517 -6.18 21.59 -20.49
N MET A 518 -5.13 20.87 -20.90
CA MET A 518 -4.00 21.42 -21.67
C MET A 518 -4.43 21.72 -23.12
N ALA A 519 -4.07 22.91 -23.59
CA ALA A 519 -4.33 23.32 -24.97
C ALA A 519 -3.51 22.49 -25.97
N GLU A 520 -4.03 22.25 -27.17
CA GLU A 520 -3.34 21.41 -28.16
C GLU A 520 -1.95 21.92 -28.56
N PRO A 521 -1.70 23.24 -28.77
CA PRO A 521 -0.36 23.73 -29.06
C PRO A 521 0.65 23.41 -27.95
N GLU A 522 0.27 23.60 -26.68
CA GLU A 522 1.09 23.27 -25.51
C GLU A 522 1.36 21.76 -25.42
N LEU A 523 0.38 20.94 -25.83
CA LEU A 523 0.53 19.49 -25.87
C LEU A 523 1.58 19.05 -26.90
N TYR A 524 1.60 19.65 -28.08
CA TYR A 524 2.62 19.39 -29.11
C TYR A 524 4.00 19.92 -28.70
N GLU A 525 4.06 21.09 -28.06
CA GLU A 525 5.30 21.62 -27.49
C GLU A 525 5.87 20.67 -26.42
N ARG A 526 5.02 20.17 -25.52
CA ARG A 526 5.40 19.16 -24.53
C ARG A 526 5.87 17.86 -25.18
N ALA A 527 5.17 17.37 -26.21
CA ALA A 527 5.56 16.18 -26.95
C ALA A 527 6.97 16.32 -27.55
N CYS A 528 7.26 17.47 -28.16
CA CYS A 528 8.55 17.77 -28.75
C CYS A 528 9.65 17.93 -27.68
N LEU A 529 9.50 18.93 -26.80
CA LEU A 529 10.59 19.39 -25.94
C LEU A 529 10.90 18.45 -24.77
N LYS A 530 9.89 17.71 -24.30
CA LYS A 530 10.04 16.85 -23.11
C LYS A 530 10.08 15.37 -23.46
N HIS A 531 9.19 14.91 -24.33
CA HIS A 531 9.06 13.48 -24.64
C HIS A 531 9.81 13.04 -25.91
N ASN A 532 10.44 13.97 -26.64
CA ASN A 532 11.22 13.74 -27.86
C ASN A 532 10.40 13.09 -29.00
N TRP A 533 9.17 13.55 -29.21
CA TRP A 533 8.40 13.18 -30.39
C TRP A 533 8.78 14.07 -31.58
N ASP A 534 9.51 13.52 -32.54
CA ASP A 534 10.01 14.25 -33.71
C ASP A 534 8.89 14.92 -34.53
N PHE A 535 7.81 14.17 -34.81
CA PHE A 535 6.66 14.70 -35.57
C PHE A 535 6.00 15.92 -34.90
N ALA A 536 6.07 16.00 -33.57
CA ALA A 536 5.51 17.11 -32.83
C ALA A 536 6.41 18.34 -32.95
N CYS A 537 7.74 18.16 -33.02
CA CYS A 537 8.67 19.26 -33.27
C CYS A 537 8.42 19.91 -34.63
N ASP A 538 8.17 19.11 -35.68
CA ASP A 538 7.83 19.63 -37.02
C ASP A 538 6.53 20.45 -37.00
N LYS A 539 5.54 20.02 -36.21
CA LYS A 539 4.28 20.77 -36.02
C LYS A 539 4.47 22.07 -35.26
N VAL A 540 5.34 22.11 -34.25
CA VAL A 540 5.65 23.33 -33.50
C VAL A 540 6.35 24.35 -34.40
N VAL A 541 7.32 23.91 -35.21
CA VAL A 541 8.06 24.78 -36.14
C VAL A 541 7.17 25.32 -37.26
N SER A 542 6.20 24.55 -37.75
CA SER A 542 5.27 25.01 -38.79
C SER A 542 4.16 25.93 -38.28
N ALA A 543 3.93 25.98 -36.98
CA ALA A 543 2.93 26.85 -36.34
C ALA A 543 3.52 28.19 -35.83
N SER A 544 4.85 28.29 -35.70
CA SER A 544 5.61 29.51 -35.39
C SER A 544 5.91 30.32 -36.65
#